data_AF-A0AAU5ZXQ1-F1
#
_entry.id   AF-A0AAU5ZXQ1-F1
#
_cell.length_a   1.000
_cell.length_b   1.000
_cell.length_c   1.000
_cell.angle_alpha   90.00
_cell.angle_beta   90.00
_cell.angle_gamma   90.00
#
_symmetry.space_group_name_H-M   'P 1'
#
loop_
_entity.id
_entity.type
_entity.pdbx_description
1 polymer ?
#
loop_
_entity_poly.entity_id
_entity_poly.type
_entity_poly.pdbx_seq_one_letter_code
_entity_poly.pdbx_strand_id
1 'polypeptide(L)'
;MGAIADPWYVLSSTTWALLLRRAVVNDPQGLARAIGMAARAQLARGVQPLVLERVEATWSSVVTEMWEDFLAALSAALLPDFRATRPAGVWSVSAEAFEKGDEGRAGLVRTWSGLLAGLLTVENPLARSVAEFALMAVERDGEAVDLELPVLVACVLFGVDGFEAWTSLRELIDASDRFSRDLALKCAGRSERGHVEVHADEEGLSALYRWLDALFPQDRNSRPLGVYSMTPEMEALDWREALPGTLSRRGTPEAVDQLKALAAEFPARLNLRAALVSARANCLAATWTPADLDEVVAILAGVAVASEFTLVEAELAEVLEAFQDMGSHEFREGIVRDVQRLMNSDRLLPIADHNMAHDHLRAIAGYAYGEGGPEARLALLTALEQARPDEKALEPLRALLAVRKSRSA
;
A
#
# COMPACT_ATOMS: atom_id res chain seq x y z
N MET A 1 38.48 17.20 38.94
CA MET A 1 37.09 16.92 38.53
C MET A 1 37.10 15.58 37.82
N GLY A 2 36.65 14.53 38.50
CA GLY A 2 36.63 13.16 37.96
C GLY A 2 35.43 12.96 37.07
N ALA A 3 35.63 12.33 35.92
CA ALA A 3 34.55 11.82 35.08
C ALA A 3 33.80 10.75 35.89
N ILE A 4 32.64 11.10 36.43
CA ILE A 4 31.65 10.12 36.86
C ILE A 4 31.27 9.39 35.57
N ALA A 5 31.76 8.17 35.40
CA ALA A 5 31.33 7.30 34.33
C ALA A 5 29.81 7.25 34.37
N ASP A 6 29.18 7.69 33.29
CA ASP A 6 27.74 7.83 33.23
C ASP A 6 27.12 6.44 33.45
N PRO A 7 26.42 6.19 34.57
CA PRO A 7 25.99 4.84 34.95
C PRO A 7 25.02 4.19 33.94
N TRP A 8 24.60 4.95 32.92
CA TRP A 8 23.70 4.54 31.85
C TRP A 8 24.35 3.67 30.75
N TYR A 9 25.68 3.55 30.71
CA TYR A 9 26.39 2.92 29.58
C TYR A 9 26.75 1.42 29.75
N VAL A 10 26.66 0.86 30.97
CA VAL A 10 27.29 -0.45 31.27
C VAL A 10 26.31 -1.64 31.26
N LEU A 11 25.01 -1.40 31.35
CA LEU A 11 23.99 -2.47 31.34
C LEU A 11 23.36 -2.59 29.96
N SER A 12 23.13 -3.83 29.50
CA SER A 12 22.36 -4.07 28.28
C SER A 12 20.98 -3.40 28.40
N SER A 13 20.47 -2.90 27.27
CA SER A 13 19.17 -2.19 27.22
C SER A 13 18.04 -2.98 27.90
N THR A 14 18.05 -4.31 27.75
CA THR A 14 17.07 -5.22 28.35
C THR A 14 17.17 -5.32 29.87
N THR A 15 18.37 -5.42 30.45
CA THR A 15 18.55 -5.44 31.91
C THR A 15 18.11 -4.14 32.54
N TRP A 16 18.39 -3.01 31.88
CA TRP A 16 17.98 -1.69 32.37
C TRP A 16 16.45 -1.52 32.40
N ALA A 17 15.77 -1.87 31.30
CA ALA A 17 14.31 -1.79 31.22
C ALA A 17 13.63 -2.63 32.32
N LEU A 18 14.18 -3.82 32.61
CA LEU A 18 13.68 -4.67 33.70
C LEU A 18 13.85 -4.05 35.08
N LEU A 19 14.99 -3.38 35.33
CA LEU A 19 15.23 -2.68 36.60
C LEU A 19 14.29 -1.48 36.76
N LEU A 20 14.10 -0.68 35.71
CA LEU A 20 13.16 0.42 35.74
C LEU A 20 11.73 -0.07 35.98
N ARG A 21 11.30 -1.13 35.29
CA ARG A 21 9.98 -1.72 35.48
C ARG A 21 9.78 -2.22 36.91
N ARG A 22 10.80 -2.85 37.52
CA ARG A 22 10.76 -3.21 38.94
C ARG A 22 10.71 -1.99 39.86
N ALA A 23 11.45 -0.93 39.55
CA ALA A 23 11.41 0.31 40.33
C ALA A 23 10.03 0.97 40.29
N VAL A 24 9.36 1.00 39.13
CA VAL A 24 7.97 1.52 39.00
C VAL A 24 7.03 0.79 39.93
N VAL A 25 7.12 -0.56 39.99
CA VAL A 25 6.22 -1.38 40.82
C VAL A 25 6.40 -1.08 42.32
N ASN A 26 7.62 -0.75 42.75
CA ASN A 26 7.93 -0.56 44.17
C ASN A 26 7.76 0.90 44.62
N ASP A 27 8.16 1.89 43.80
CA ASP A 27 8.07 3.32 44.12
C ASP A 27 7.88 4.15 42.83
N PRO A 28 6.65 4.20 42.28
CA PRO A 28 6.39 4.92 41.04
C PRO A 28 6.62 6.44 41.19
N GLN A 29 6.38 7.00 42.37
CA GLN A 29 6.57 8.43 42.64
C GLN A 29 8.05 8.80 42.76
N GLY A 30 8.85 8.01 43.47
CA GLY A 30 10.30 8.23 43.55
C GLY A 30 10.95 8.11 42.18
N LEU A 31 10.56 7.10 41.40
CA LEU A 31 11.09 6.92 40.05
C LEU A 31 10.68 8.07 39.12
N ALA A 32 9.40 8.45 39.07
CA ALA A 32 8.93 9.57 38.26
C ALA A 32 9.63 10.88 38.63
N ARG A 33 9.85 11.15 39.93
CA ARG A 33 10.63 12.32 40.36
C ARG A 33 12.08 12.25 39.88
N ALA A 34 12.74 11.10 39.99
CA ALA A 34 14.13 10.93 39.56
C ALA A 34 14.29 11.12 38.04
N ILE A 35 13.41 10.48 37.25
CA ILE A 35 13.36 10.64 35.79
C ILE A 35 13.06 12.09 35.43
N GLY A 36 12.06 12.69 36.08
CA GLY A 36 11.65 14.07 35.86
C GLY A 36 12.78 15.07 36.11
N MET A 37 13.54 14.92 37.21
CA MET A 37 14.70 15.78 37.48
C MET A 37 15.80 15.62 36.41
N ALA A 38 16.13 14.38 36.03
CA ALA A 38 17.15 14.11 35.04
C ALA A 38 16.77 14.65 33.65
N ALA A 39 15.54 14.40 33.21
CA ALA A 39 15.02 14.87 31.94
C ALA A 39 14.96 16.40 31.87
N ARG A 40 14.48 17.08 32.93
CA ARG A 40 14.48 18.55 33.01
C ARG A 40 15.89 19.14 32.89
N ALA A 41 16.88 18.53 33.56
CA ALA A 41 18.27 18.99 33.50
C ALA A 41 18.88 18.85 32.09
N GLN A 42 18.52 17.80 31.35
CA GLN A 42 18.95 17.59 29.96
C GLN A 42 18.24 18.55 29.00
N LEU A 43 16.91 18.71 29.15
CA LEU A 43 16.11 19.62 28.33
C LEU A 43 16.48 21.09 28.54
N ALA A 44 16.82 21.50 29.77
CA ALA A 44 17.34 22.84 30.03
C ALA A 44 18.65 23.14 29.27
N ARG A 45 19.37 22.10 28.87
CA ARG A 45 20.58 22.19 28.04
C ARG A 45 20.32 21.91 26.56
N GLY A 46 19.07 21.83 26.11
CA GLY A 46 18.72 21.48 24.73
C GLY A 46 19.14 20.06 24.32
N VAL A 47 19.37 19.16 25.28
CA VAL A 47 19.78 17.77 25.01
C VAL A 47 18.57 16.86 25.15
N GLN A 48 18.40 15.95 24.19
CA GLN A 48 17.35 14.94 24.22
C GLN A 48 17.54 14.01 25.45
N PRO A 49 16.50 13.83 26.29
CA PRO A 49 16.61 13.02 27.48
C PRO A 49 16.38 11.54 27.16
N LEU A 50 17.48 10.81 26.93
CA LEU A 50 17.47 9.36 26.61
C LEU A 50 16.76 8.50 27.67
N VAL A 51 16.62 9.01 28.90
CA VAL A 51 15.87 8.31 29.96
C VAL A 51 14.38 8.19 29.63
N LEU A 52 13.80 9.16 28.91
CA LEU A 52 12.38 9.12 28.53
C LEU A 52 12.11 8.06 27.44
N GLU A 53 13.07 7.79 26.55
CA GLU A 53 12.94 6.74 25.52
C GLU A 53 12.89 5.32 26.12
N ARG A 54 13.32 5.17 27.38
CA ARG A 54 13.39 3.86 28.07
C ARG A 54 12.23 3.60 29.01
N VAL A 55 11.26 4.50 29.05
CA VAL A 55 10.11 4.46 29.95
C VAL A 55 8.86 4.41 29.07
N GLU A 56 7.84 3.66 29.46
CA GLU A 56 6.57 3.65 28.74
C GLU A 56 5.51 4.34 29.59
N ALA A 57 4.64 5.13 28.95
CA ALA A 57 3.54 5.82 29.62
C ALA A 57 2.60 4.85 30.35
N THR A 58 2.47 3.61 29.87
CA THR A 58 1.61 2.55 30.43
C THR A 58 2.10 1.97 31.76
N TRP A 59 3.34 2.26 32.18
CA TRP A 59 3.92 1.62 33.36
C TRP A 59 3.23 2.00 34.67
N SER A 60 2.76 3.24 34.81
CA SER A 60 1.93 3.70 35.93
C SER A 60 1.29 5.06 35.60
N SER A 61 0.14 5.37 36.20
CA SER A 61 -0.52 6.67 36.02
C SER A 61 0.38 7.86 36.40
N VAL A 62 1.23 7.69 37.42
CA VAL A 62 2.20 8.72 37.84
C VAL A 62 3.24 9.02 36.76
N VAL A 63 3.64 8.00 35.99
CA VAL A 63 4.55 8.17 34.85
C VAL A 63 3.81 8.84 33.68
N THR A 64 2.55 8.47 33.43
CA THR A 64 1.69 9.14 32.45
C THR A 64 1.53 10.64 32.75
N GLU A 65 1.18 10.99 33.99
CA GLU A 65 1.05 12.39 34.45
C GLU A 65 2.37 13.17 34.27
N MET A 66 3.51 12.53 34.58
CA MET A 66 4.82 13.14 34.32
C MET A 66 5.05 13.40 32.82
N TRP A 67 4.65 12.48 31.95
CA TRP A 67 4.77 12.64 30.49
C TRP A 67 3.84 13.75 29.98
N GLU A 68 2.62 13.83 30.49
CA GLU A 68 1.68 14.91 30.20
C GLU A 68 2.27 16.27 30.58
N ASP A 69 2.87 16.39 31.77
CA ASP A 69 3.54 17.62 32.21
C ASP A 69 4.66 18.03 31.25
N PHE A 70 5.48 17.07 30.80
CA PHE A 70 6.55 17.32 29.82
C PHE A 70 6.00 17.70 28.45
N LEU A 71 5.00 16.97 27.94
CA LEU A 71 4.39 17.25 26.65
C LEU A 71 3.74 18.63 26.66
N ALA A 72 3.01 18.98 27.73
CA ALA A 72 2.43 20.30 27.89
C ALA A 72 3.53 21.37 27.88
N ALA A 73 4.57 21.21 28.71
CA ALA A 73 5.71 22.12 28.82
C ALA A 73 6.40 22.39 27.48
N LEU A 74 6.72 21.33 26.74
CA LEU A 74 7.34 21.41 25.43
C LEU A 74 6.40 22.00 24.39
N SER A 75 5.12 21.64 24.40
CA SER A 75 4.12 22.16 23.45
C SER A 75 3.96 23.67 23.58
N ALA A 76 3.90 24.22 24.80
CA ALA A 76 3.82 25.68 24.95
C ALA A 76 5.12 26.42 24.57
N ALA A 77 6.25 25.71 24.53
CA ALA A 77 7.52 26.29 24.09
C ALA A 77 7.69 26.21 22.56
N LEU A 78 7.14 25.17 21.92
CA LEU A 78 7.29 24.89 20.49
C LEU A 78 6.13 25.41 19.63
N LEU A 79 4.91 25.46 20.19
CA LEU A 79 3.69 25.88 19.49
C LEU A 79 3.21 27.21 20.08
N PRO A 80 3.41 28.34 19.36
CA PRO A 80 2.84 29.62 19.74
C PRO A 80 1.33 29.47 19.96
N ASP A 81 0.79 30.14 20.96
CA ASP A 81 -0.63 30.15 21.34
C ASP A 81 -1.21 28.86 21.92
N PHE A 82 -0.46 27.75 21.98
CA PHE A 82 -0.95 26.55 22.68
C PHE A 82 -1.00 26.79 24.19
N ARG A 83 -2.21 26.88 24.74
CA ARG A 83 -2.47 27.02 26.17
C ARG A 83 -3.11 25.76 26.74
N ALA A 84 -2.29 24.85 27.25
CA ALA A 84 -2.79 23.80 28.13
C ALA A 84 -3.31 24.42 29.43
N THR A 85 -4.46 23.96 29.93
CA THR A 85 -4.93 24.25 31.29
C THR A 85 -3.95 23.65 32.28
N ARG A 86 -2.93 24.42 32.69
CA ARG A 86 -1.91 23.95 33.63
C ARG A 86 -2.22 24.37 35.06
N PRO A 87 -1.98 23.49 36.05
CA PRO A 87 -1.83 23.88 37.44
C PRO A 87 -0.75 24.96 37.60
N ALA A 88 -0.91 25.87 38.55
CA ALA A 88 0.14 26.83 38.89
C ALA A 88 1.38 26.08 39.44
N GLY A 89 2.58 26.43 38.97
CA GLY A 89 3.84 25.84 39.44
C GLY A 89 4.41 24.69 38.59
N VAL A 90 3.81 24.38 37.44
CA VAL A 90 4.35 23.40 36.49
C VAL A 90 5.63 23.92 35.84
N TRP A 91 6.60 23.02 35.64
CA TRP A 91 7.88 23.30 34.99
C TRP A 91 7.71 23.89 33.58
N SER A 92 8.64 24.77 33.20
CA SER A 92 8.73 25.37 31.86
C SER A 92 10.12 25.13 31.26
N VAL A 93 10.17 25.01 29.93
CA VAL A 93 11.43 24.94 29.19
C VAL A 93 12.15 26.29 29.31
N SER A 94 13.44 26.27 29.64
CA SER A 94 14.26 27.49 29.74
C SER A 94 14.51 28.08 28.35
N ALA A 95 14.56 29.41 28.25
CA ALA A 95 14.97 30.09 27.01
C ALA A 95 16.38 29.68 26.57
N GLU A 96 17.27 29.37 27.53
CA GLU A 96 18.63 28.87 27.30
C GLU A 96 18.68 27.59 26.44
N ALA A 97 17.61 26.79 26.44
CA ALA A 97 17.53 25.58 25.63
C ALA A 97 17.53 25.90 24.12
N PHE A 98 17.00 27.08 23.75
CA PHE A 98 16.95 27.56 22.37
C PHE A 98 18.21 28.35 21.98
N GLU A 99 18.95 28.91 22.94
CA GLU A 99 20.19 29.66 22.69
C GLU A 99 21.32 28.80 22.10
N LYS A 100 21.19 27.47 22.19
CA LYS A 100 22.10 26.51 21.55
C LYS A 100 21.90 26.34 20.05
N GLY A 101 21.00 27.12 19.44
CA GLY A 101 20.70 27.06 18.02
C GLY A 101 19.94 25.80 17.63
N ASP A 102 20.12 25.38 16.38
CA ASP A 102 19.32 24.33 15.74
C ASP A 102 19.42 22.98 16.45
N GLU A 103 20.58 22.64 17.03
CA GLU A 103 20.76 21.40 17.77
C GLU A 103 19.88 21.31 19.02
N GLY A 104 19.77 22.44 19.76
CA GLY A 104 18.93 22.54 20.96
C GLY A 104 17.46 22.35 20.62
N ARG A 105 16.97 23.08 19.61
CA ARG A 105 15.60 22.95 19.12
C ARG A 105 15.33 21.53 18.61
N ALA A 106 16.23 20.93 17.83
CA ALA A 106 16.09 19.56 17.35
C ALA A 106 16.02 18.52 18.49
N GLY A 107 16.74 18.74 19.60
CA GLY A 107 16.64 17.92 20.80
C GLY A 107 15.25 18.02 21.46
N LEU A 108 14.71 19.23 21.57
CA LEU A 108 13.36 19.47 22.11
C LEU A 108 12.27 18.85 21.22
N VAL A 109 12.36 19.07 19.90
CA VAL A 109 11.39 18.54 18.92
C VAL A 109 11.36 17.01 18.93
N ARG A 110 12.53 16.35 18.94
CA ARG A 110 12.60 14.87 19.07
C ARG A 110 12.00 14.35 20.36
N THR A 111 12.25 15.04 21.47
CA THR A 111 11.67 14.66 22.77
C THR A 111 10.15 14.82 22.74
N TRP A 112 9.68 15.95 22.20
CA TRP A 112 8.27 16.26 22.08
C TRP A 112 7.53 15.25 21.20
N SER A 113 8.06 14.89 20.03
CA SER A 113 7.44 13.90 19.15
C SER A 113 7.43 12.50 19.75
N GLY A 114 8.48 12.11 20.47
CA GLY A 114 8.52 10.82 21.18
C GLY A 114 7.49 10.73 22.30
N LEU A 115 7.32 11.80 23.09
CA LEU A 115 6.28 11.89 24.11
C LEU A 115 4.88 11.88 23.49
N LEU A 116 4.68 12.62 22.40
CA LEU A 116 3.42 12.67 21.67
C LEU A 116 3.03 11.27 21.18
N ALA A 117 3.95 10.56 20.52
CA ALA A 117 3.72 9.20 20.02
C ALA A 117 3.35 8.22 21.14
N GLY A 118 4.11 8.22 22.24
CA GLY A 118 3.86 7.30 23.35
C GLY A 118 2.64 7.64 24.21
N LEU A 119 2.14 8.88 24.16
CA LEU A 119 0.87 9.25 24.79
C LEU A 119 -0.33 9.00 23.86
N LEU A 120 -0.17 9.14 22.54
CA LEU A 120 -1.22 8.79 21.57
C LEU A 120 -1.53 7.29 21.56
N THR A 121 -0.52 6.41 21.74
CA THR A 121 -0.72 4.95 21.86
C THR A 121 -1.54 4.53 23.08
N VAL A 122 -1.72 5.41 24.07
CA VAL A 122 -2.59 5.19 25.24
C VAL A 122 -3.84 6.08 25.20
N GLU A 123 -4.19 6.60 24.03
CA GLU A 123 -5.38 7.44 23.78
C GLU A 123 -5.46 8.67 24.70
N ASN A 124 -4.30 9.27 25.00
CA ASN A 124 -4.25 10.38 25.93
C ASN A 124 -4.91 11.66 25.36
N PRO A 125 -5.86 12.29 26.07
CA PRO A 125 -6.62 13.43 25.56
C PRO A 125 -5.77 14.70 25.37
N LEU A 126 -4.73 14.90 26.20
CA LEU A 126 -3.81 16.02 26.02
C LEU A 126 -3.00 15.84 24.73
N ALA A 127 -2.48 14.63 24.48
CA ALA A 127 -1.74 14.34 23.26
C ALA A 127 -2.58 14.54 22.00
N ARG A 128 -3.84 14.09 22.02
CA ARG A 128 -4.82 14.36 20.94
C ARG A 128 -5.01 15.87 20.71
N SER A 129 -5.23 16.63 21.78
CA SER A 129 -5.41 18.09 21.71
C SER A 129 -4.17 18.82 21.16
N VAL A 130 -2.97 18.37 21.55
CA VAL A 130 -1.70 18.90 21.02
C VAL A 130 -1.56 18.59 19.53
N ALA A 131 -1.87 17.38 19.11
CA ALA A 131 -1.80 16.96 17.70
C ALA A 131 -2.77 17.79 16.83
N GLU A 132 -4.03 17.89 17.25
CA GLU A 132 -5.04 18.72 16.58
C GLU A 132 -4.62 20.19 16.51
N PHE A 133 -4.08 20.74 17.60
CA PHE A 133 -3.60 22.12 17.61
C PHE A 133 -2.45 22.38 16.64
N ALA A 134 -1.48 21.45 16.58
CA ALA A 134 -0.37 21.56 15.64
C ALA A 134 -0.88 21.48 14.19
N LEU A 135 -1.81 20.58 13.88
CA LEU A 135 -2.36 20.41 12.53
C LEU A 135 -3.21 21.60 12.07
N MET A 136 -3.89 22.31 12.99
CA MET A 136 -4.59 23.57 12.65
C MET A 136 -3.66 24.64 12.05
N ALA A 137 -2.34 24.54 12.24
CA ALA A 137 -1.41 25.47 11.60
C ALA A 137 -1.36 25.29 10.06
N VAL A 138 -1.70 24.09 9.55
CA VAL A 138 -1.78 23.80 8.12
C VAL A 138 -2.96 24.54 7.48
N GLU A 139 -4.11 24.59 8.14
CA GLU A 139 -5.31 25.27 7.60
C GLU A 139 -5.16 26.79 7.52
N ARG A 140 -4.28 27.37 8.35
CA ARG A 140 -4.00 28.82 8.37
C ARG A 140 -3.00 29.22 7.28
N ASP A 141 -2.83 28.39 6.26
CA ASP A 141 -1.75 28.49 5.28
C ASP A 141 -1.62 29.91 4.70
N GLY A 142 -0.47 30.50 5.01
CA GLY A 142 0.12 31.61 4.30
C GLY A 142 1.60 31.27 4.14
N GLU A 143 2.24 31.75 3.07
CA GLU A 143 3.59 31.32 2.64
C GLU A 143 4.69 31.32 3.73
N ALA A 144 4.48 32.00 4.86
CA ALA A 144 5.43 32.15 5.96
C ALA A 144 5.29 31.15 7.13
N VAL A 145 4.30 30.24 7.16
CA VAL A 145 4.13 29.31 8.29
C VAL A 145 5.19 28.19 8.25
N ASP A 146 5.81 27.91 9.40
CA ASP A 146 6.71 26.76 9.60
C ASP A 146 5.88 25.47 9.73
N LEU A 147 6.05 24.56 8.76
CA LEU A 147 5.31 23.29 8.67
C LEU A 147 6.06 22.11 9.31
N GLU A 148 7.23 22.32 9.92
CA GLU A 148 8.02 21.23 10.50
C GLU A 148 7.25 20.46 11.58
N LEU A 149 6.60 21.16 12.51
CA LEU A 149 5.84 20.54 13.60
C LEU A 149 4.56 19.86 13.10
N PRO A 150 3.69 20.47 12.27
CA PRO A 150 2.54 19.79 11.70
C PRO A 150 2.91 18.51 10.94
N VAL A 151 3.96 18.56 10.12
CA VAL A 151 4.46 17.39 9.38
C VAL A 151 4.90 16.30 10.33
N LEU A 152 5.64 16.66 11.39
CA LEU A 152 6.07 15.70 12.40
C LEU A 152 4.90 15.05 13.15
N VAL A 153 3.85 15.83 13.46
CA VAL A 153 2.62 15.28 14.06
C VAL A 153 1.94 14.30 13.12
N ALA A 154 1.80 14.64 11.84
CA ALA A 154 1.23 13.73 10.86
C ALA A 154 2.03 12.42 10.73
N CYS A 155 3.36 12.49 10.74
CA CYS A 155 4.21 11.29 10.79
C CYS A 155 3.99 10.46 12.06
N VAL A 156 3.86 11.11 13.22
CA VAL A 156 3.57 10.43 14.48
C VAL A 156 2.21 9.74 14.42
N LEU A 157 1.17 10.40 13.89
CA LEU A 157 -0.16 9.81 13.70
C LEU A 157 -0.11 8.60 12.76
N PHE A 158 0.65 8.64 11.65
CA PHE A 158 0.87 7.47 10.80
C PHE A 158 1.59 6.32 11.52
N GLY A 159 2.51 6.64 12.44
CA GLY A 159 3.18 5.62 13.25
C GLY A 159 2.26 4.95 14.28
N VAL A 160 1.29 5.69 14.83
CA VAL A 160 0.37 5.21 15.87
C VAL A 160 -0.88 4.56 15.29
N ASP A 161 -1.56 5.25 14.38
CA ASP A 161 -2.87 4.86 13.82
C ASP A 161 -2.75 4.18 12.44
N GLY A 162 -1.53 4.10 11.89
CA GLY A 162 -1.29 3.49 10.57
C GLY A 162 -2.04 4.22 9.46
N PHE A 163 -2.79 3.47 8.66
CA PHE A 163 -3.54 3.99 7.52
C PHE A 163 -4.85 4.71 7.90
N GLU A 164 -5.35 4.56 9.13
CA GLU A 164 -6.52 5.33 9.58
C GLU A 164 -6.19 6.82 9.70
N ALA A 165 -4.97 7.15 10.14
CA ALA A 165 -4.46 8.51 10.15
C ALA A 165 -4.34 9.09 8.72
N TRP A 166 -4.01 8.27 7.71
CA TRP A 166 -4.01 8.72 6.32
C TRP A 166 -5.38 9.24 5.90
N THR A 167 -6.43 8.48 6.21
CA THR A 167 -7.80 8.85 5.86
C THR A 167 -8.24 10.13 6.57
N SER A 168 -7.89 10.29 7.85
CA SER A 168 -8.26 11.51 8.60
C SER A 168 -7.48 12.75 8.19
N LEU A 169 -6.23 12.59 7.74
CA LEU A 169 -5.40 13.70 7.27
C LEU A 169 -5.61 14.06 5.80
N ARG A 170 -6.41 13.29 5.05
CA ARG A 170 -6.60 13.47 3.62
C ARG A 170 -7.03 14.89 3.23
N GLU A 171 -7.99 15.47 3.95
CA GLU A 171 -8.45 16.84 3.66
C GLU A 171 -7.32 17.87 3.83
N LEU A 172 -6.45 17.70 4.83
CA LEU A 172 -5.28 18.56 5.05
C LEU A 172 -4.20 18.36 3.98
N ILE A 173 -3.97 17.11 3.58
CA ILE A 173 -3.03 16.74 2.50
C ILE A 173 -3.48 17.36 1.17
N ASP A 174 -4.78 17.29 0.86
CA ASP A 174 -5.34 17.85 -0.37
C ASP A 174 -5.41 19.39 -0.33
N ALA A 175 -5.48 20.00 0.85
CA ALA A 175 -5.56 21.44 1.03
C ALA A 175 -4.22 22.19 0.88
N SER A 176 -3.07 21.54 1.13
CA SER A 176 -1.75 22.19 1.07
C SER A 176 -0.70 21.30 0.40
N ASP A 177 -0.32 21.66 -0.82
CA ASP A 177 0.73 20.98 -1.61
C ASP A 177 2.08 20.93 -0.88
N ARG A 178 2.42 22.00 -0.14
CA ARG A 178 3.67 22.09 0.61
C ARG A 178 3.68 21.10 1.77
N PHE A 179 2.60 21.07 2.56
CA PHE A 179 2.44 20.11 3.66
C PHE A 179 2.47 18.67 3.14
N SER A 180 1.71 18.42 2.07
CA SER A 180 1.64 17.13 1.38
C SER A 180 3.02 16.64 0.92
N ARG A 181 3.82 17.52 0.30
CA ARG A 181 5.19 17.21 -0.11
C ARG A 181 6.12 16.96 1.07
N ASP A 182 6.13 17.84 2.06
CA ASP A 182 7.03 17.72 3.23
C ASP A 182 6.71 16.46 4.05
N LEU A 183 5.42 16.11 4.16
CA LEU A 183 4.96 14.87 4.76
C LEU A 183 5.47 13.64 4.00
N ALA A 184 5.35 13.63 2.68
CA ALA A 184 5.84 12.53 1.86
C ALA A 184 7.37 12.34 2.02
N LEU A 185 8.14 13.44 2.02
CA LEU A 185 9.58 13.40 2.22
C LEU A 185 9.96 12.87 3.61
N LYS A 186 9.20 13.24 4.64
CA LYS A 186 9.45 12.79 6.01
C LYS A 186 9.07 11.32 6.22
N CYS A 187 7.95 10.88 5.66
CA CYS A 187 7.49 9.48 5.74
C CYS A 187 8.25 8.53 4.83
N ALA A 188 9.02 9.07 3.87
CA ALA A 188 9.89 8.25 3.04
C ALA A 188 11.09 7.66 3.80
N GLY A 189 11.26 7.83 5.11
CA GLY A 189 12.23 7.02 5.86
C GLY A 189 11.89 5.52 5.84
N ARG A 190 12.89 4.62 5.79
CA ARG A 190 12.66 3.16 5.72
C ARG A 190 11.83 2.62 6.91
N SER A 191 11.97 3.20 8.10
CA SER A 191 11.23 2.80 9.30
C SER A 191 9.75 3.14 9.20
N GLU A 192 9.44 4.31 8.65
CA GLU A 192 8.12 4.91 8.63
C GLU A 192 7.23 4.29 7.54
N ARG A 193 7.79 4.05 6.34
CA ARG A 193 7.08 3.40 5.22
C ARG A 193 6.49 2.05 5.59
N GLY A 194 7.24 1.25 6.34
CA GLY A 194 6.84 -0.10 6.72
C GLY A 194 5.54 -0.13 7.51
N HIS A 195 5.35 0.83 8.42
CA HIS A 195 4.12 0.94 9.20
C HIS A 195 2.92 1.32 8.34
N VAL A 196 3.07 2.32 7.47
CA VAL A 196 1.98 2.75 6.57
C VAL A 196 1.57 1.62 5.61
N GLU A 197 2.55 0.94 5.01
CA GLU A 197 2.28 -0.12 4.03
C GLU A 197 1.65 -1.38 4.63
N VAL A 198 1.99 -1.72 5.87
CA VAL A 198 1.47 -2.91 6.56
C VAL A 198 0.00 -2.74 6.94
N HIS A 199 -0.41 -1.53 7.32
CA HIS A 199 -1.77 -1.27 7.79
C HIS A 199 -2.75 -0.78 6.71
N ALA A 200 -2.25 -0.35 5.54
CA ALA A 200 -3.11 -0.01 4.41
C ALA A 200 -3.80 -1.26 3.84
N ASP A 201 -5.02 -1.14 3.33
CA ASP A 201 -5.62 -2.15 2.45
C ASP A 201 -5.15 -1.95 0.99
N GLU A 202 -5.62 -2.79 0.08
CA GLU A 202 -5.26 -2.75 -1.33
C GLU A 202 -5.68 -1.43 -2.00
N GLU A 203 -6.85 -0.91 -1.64
CA GLU A 203 -7.33 0.40 -2.09
C GLU A 203 -6.45 1.53 -1.54
N GLY A 204 -6.08 1.46 -0.27
CA GLY A 204 -5.22 2.42 0.40
C GLY A 204 -3.82 2.49 -0.18
N LEU A 205 -3.20 1.35 -0.48
CA LEU A 205 -1.90 1.32 -1.18
C LEU A 205 -1.99 1.90 -2.60
N SER A 206 -3.11 1.69 -3.28
CA SER A 206 -3.40 2.23 -4.61
C SER A 206 -3.59 3.75 -4.55
N ALA A 207 -4.32 4.27 -3.56
CA ALA A 207 -4.46 5.69 -3.30
C ALA A 207 -3.12 6.35 -2.94
N LEU A 208 -2.31 5.70 -2.09
CA LEU A 208 -0.97 6.16 -1.72
C LEU A 208 -0.04 6.24 -2.94
N TYR A 209 -0.10 5.27 -3.86
CA TYR A 209 0.66 5.33 -5.11
C TYR A 209 0.31 6.56 -5.95
N ARG A 210 -1.00 6.84 -6.14
CA ARG A 210 -1.46 8.01 -6.90
C ARG A 210 -1.00 9.32 -6.26
N TRP A 211 -1.11 9.42 -4.93
CA TRP A 211 -0.64 10.59 -4.19
C TRP A 211 0.86 10.83 -4.38
N LEU A 212 1.69 9.79 -4.21
CA LEU A 212 3.13 9.91 -4.44
C LEU A 212 3.49 10.21 -5.89
N ASP A 213 2.73 9.68 -6.86
CA ASP A 213 2.97 9.99 -8.28
C ASP A 213 2.64 11.45 -8.61
N ALA A 214 1.57 12.00 -8.01
CA ALA A 214 1.21 13.41 -8.15
C ALA A 214 2.30 14.35 -7.59
N LEU A 215 2.86 14.02 -6.43
CA LEU A 215 3.92 14.82 -5.78
C LEU A 215 5.29 14.68 -6.45
N PHE A 216 5.61 13.48 -6.98
CA PHE A 216 6.92 13.16 -7.53
C PHE A 216 6.84 12.48 -8.91
N PRO A 217 6.36 13.15 -9.97
CA PRO A 217 6.22 12.54 -11.29
C PRO A 217 7.53 11.94 -11.81
N GLN A 218 7.47 10.76 -12.44
CA GLN A 218 8.69 10.06 -12.90
C GLN A 218 9.43 10.80 -14.01
N ASP A 219 8.72 11.48 -14.91
CA ASP A 219 9.31 12.12 -16.10
C ASP A 219 10.28 13.26 -15.75
N ARG A 220 10.17 13.80 -14.53
CA ARG A 220 11.03 14.89 -14.04
C ARG A 220 12.22 14.40 -13.22
N ASN A 221 12.22 13.13 -12.81
CA ASN A 221 13.11 12.62 -11.77
C ASN A 221 13.90 11.39 -12.25
N SER A 222 14.89 11.61 -13.12
CA SER A 222 15.85 10.57 -13.46
C SER A 222 16.81 10.32 -12.30
N ARG A 223 16.94 9.06 -11.87
CA ARG A 223 17.95 8.69 -10.86
C ARG A 223 19.36 8.93 -11.42
N PRO A 224 20.27 9.53 -10.64
CA PRO A 224 21.66 9.61 -11.04
C PRO A 224 22.26 8.21 -11.19
N LEU A 225 23.06 8.02 -12.23
CA LEU A 225 23.83 6.79 -12.43
C LEU A 225 25.09 6.83 -11.56
N GLY A 226 25.40 5.73 -10.86
CA GLY A 226 26.63 5.58 -10.06
C GLY A 226 26.41 5.57 -8.54
N VAL A 227 27.45 5.94 -7.78
CA VAL A 227 27.40 6.07 -6.32
C VAL A 227 26.90 7.47 -5.98
N TYR A 228 25.81 7.57 -5.22
CA TYR A 228 25.24 8.83 -4.77
C TYR A 228 24.72 8.71 -3.34
N SER A 229 24.63 9.85 -2.65
CA SER A 229 23.93 9.95 -1.38
C SER A 229 22.43 9.97 -1.63
N MET A 230 21.67 9.14 -0.92
CA MET A 230 20.21 9.17 -0.99
C MET A 230 19.70 10.50 -0.43
N THR A 231 18.89 11.18 -1.24
CA THR A 231 18.15 12.38 -0.83
C THR A 231 16.74 11.97 -0.38
N PRO A 232 16.06 12.77 0.45
CA PRO A 232 14.66 12.52 0.82
C PRO A 232 13.73 12.36 -0.39
N GLU A 233 13.97 13.10 -1.47
CA GLU A 233 13.21 12.97 -2.72
C GLU A 233 13.45 11.62 -3.41
N MET A 234 14.70 11.15 -3.45
CA MET A 234 15.02 9.82 -3.98
C MET A 234 14.40 8.72 -3.12
N GLU A 235 14.36 8.92 -1.81
CA GLU A 235 13.65 8.06 -0.89
C GLU A 235 12.15 8.03 -1.22
N ALA A 236 11.48 9.18 -1.38
CA ALA A 236 10.05 9.22 -1.73
C ALA A 236 9.76 8.53 -3.08
N LEU A 237 10.65 8.69 -4.06
CA LEU A 237 10.57 7.96 -5.34
C LEU A 237 10.71 6.45 -5.14
N ASP A 238 11.70 6.01 -4.36
CA ASP A 238 11.85 4.59 -3.98
C ASP A 238 10.60 4.03 -3.31
N TRP A 239 9.92 4.85 -2.50
CA TRP A 239 8.68 4.45 -1.83
C TRP A 239 7.59 4.19 -2.87
N ARG A 240 7.34 5.14 -3.76
CA ARG A 240 6.36 4.99 -4.85
C ARG A 240 6.66 3.76 -5.69
N GLU A 241 7.92 3.55 -6.08
CA GLU A 241 8.31 2.41 -6.92
C GLU A 241 8.17 1.05 -6.21
N ALA A 242 8.19 1.02 -4.87
CA ALA A 242 8.03 -0.19 -4.08
C ALA A 242 6.56 -0.63 -3.92
N LEU A 243 5.61 0.32 -3.89
CA LEU A 243 4.18 0.05 -3.64
C LEU A 243 3.55 -0.98 -4.59
N PRO A 244 3.80 -0.97 -5.92
CA PRO A 244 3.28 -2.01 -6.80
C PRO A 244 3.78 -3.41 -6.42
N GLY A 245 5.03 -3.51 -5.98
CA GLY A 245 5.60 -4.76 -5.47
C GLY A 245 4.93 -5.19 -4.17
N THR A 246 4.63 -4.26 -3.27
CA THR A 246 3.88 -4.53 -2.03
C THR A 246 2.45 -5.04 -2.33
N LEU A 247 1.71 -4.37 -3.22
CA LEU A 247 0.40 -4.84 -3.70
C LEU A 247 0.49 -6.24 -4.31
N SER A 248 1.46 -6.47 -5.20
CA SER A 248 1.62 -7.75 -5.88
C SER A 248 1.87 -8.92 -4.91
N ARG A 249 2.63 -8.69 -3.84
CA ARG A 249 2.92 -9.72 -2.82
C ARG A 249 1.70 -10.11 -1.99
N ARG A 250 0.63 -9.31 -1.95
CA ARG A 250 -0.59 -9.67 -1.20
C ARG A 250 -1.32 -10.86 -1.81
N GLY A 251 -1.27 -11.00 -3.14
CA GLY A 251 -1.88 -12.15 -3.82
C GLY A 251 -3.39 -12.25 -3.62
N THR A 252 -4.08 -11.13 -3.40
CA THR A 252 -5.53 -11.06 -3.26
C THR A 252 -6.18 -10.66 -4.59
N PRO A 253 -7.45 -11.05 -4.86
CA PRO A 253 -8.20 -10.57 -6.02
C PRO A 253 -8.26 -9.03 -6.07
N GLU A 254 -8.45 -8.39 -4.93
CA GLU A 254 -8.51 -6.94 -4.77
C GLU A 254 -7.18 -6.29 -5.20
N ALA A 255 -6.04 -6.91 -4.88
CA ALA A 255 -4.73 -6.40 -5.30
C ALA A 255 -4.57 -6.46 -6.84
N VAL A 256 -5.10 -7.51 -7.47
CA VAL A 256 -5.13 -7.64 -8.94
C VAL A 256 -5.99 -6.54 -9.56
N ASP A 257 -7.17 -6.28 -9.00
CA ASP A 257 -8.07 -5.24 -9.51
C ASP A 257 -7.48 -3.83 -9.35
N GLN A 258 -6.87 -3.53 -8.21
CA GLN A 258 -6.19 -2.26 -7.96
C GLN A 258 -4.98 -2.06 -8.90
N LEU A 259 -4.14 -3.10 -9.08
CA LEU A 259 -3.01 -3.04 -10.02
C LEU A 259 -3.47 -2.94 -11.48
N LYS A 260 -4.62 -3.55 -11.84
CA LYS A 260 -5.22 -3.41 -13.16
C LYS A 260 -5.67 -1.98 -13.41
N ALA A 261 -6.34 -1.36 -12.44
CA ALA A 261 -6.75 0.05 -12.51
C ALA A 261 -5.53 0.98 -12.64
N LEU A 262 -4.50 0.81 -11.80
CA LEU A 262 -3.27 1.59 -11.87
C LEU A 262 -2.54 1.41 -13.21
N ALA A 263 -2.43 0.18 -13.74
CA ALA A 263 -1.77 -0.06 -15.02
C ALA A 263 -2.54 0.56 -16.21
N ALA A 264 -3.86 0.68 -16.12
CA ALA A 264 -4.68 1.37 -17.11
C ALA A 264 -4.52 2.90 -17.02
N GLU A 265 -4.42 3.44 -15.81
CA GLU A 265 -4.22 4.87 -15.54
C GLU A 265 -2.82 5.34 -15.95
N PHE A 266 -1.80 4.49 -15.75
CA PHE A 266 -0.39 4.80 -16.03
C PHE A 266 0.24 3.80 -17.04
N PRO A 267 -0.19 3.79 -18.31
CA PRO A 267 0.16 2.73 -19.27
C PRO A 267 1.66 2.67 -19.64
N ALA A 268 2.39 3.78 -19.47
CA ALA A 268 3.83 3.85 -19.71
C ALA A 268 4.68 3.21 -18.59
N ARG A 269 4.09 2.87 -17.45
CA ARG A 269 4.81 2.39 -16.26
C ARG A 269 4.96 0.87 -16.29
N LEU A 270 6.15 0.42 -16.72
CA LEU A 270 6.48 -1.00 -16.85
C LEU A 270 6.43 -1.76 -15.52
N ASN A 271 6.77 -1.12 -14.39
CA ASN A 271 6.73 -1.73 -13.07
C ASN A 271 5.30 -2.09 -12.62
N LEU A 272 4.30 -1.25 -12.94
CA LEU A 272 2.89 -1.57 -12.65
C LEU A 272 2.42 -2.78 -13.46
N ARG A 273 2.78 -2.86 -14.74
CA ARG A 273 2.45 -4.02 -15.59
C ARG A 273 3.13 -5.30 -15.10
N ALA A 274 4.40 -5.22 -14.72
CA ALA A 274 5.13 -6.34 -14.15
C ALA A 274 4.50 -6.79 -12.82
N ALA A 275 4.18 -5.85 -11.94
CA ALA A 275 3.50 -6.12 -10.68
C ALA A 275 2.12 -6.77 -10.88
N LEU A 276 1.34 -6.35 -11.89
CA LEU A 276 0.06 -6.97 -12.23
C LEU A 276 0.20 -8.44 -12.66
N VAL A 277 1.21 -8.76 -13.48
CA VAL A 277 1.48 -10.15 -13.88
C VAL A 277 1.85 -10.99 -12.66
N SER A 278 2.75 -10.48 -11.80
CA SER A 278 3.11 -11.14 -10.55
C SER A 278 1.94 -11.30 -9.59
N ALA A 279 1.06 -10.29 -9.48
CA ALA A 279 -0.12 -10.33 -8.63
C ALA A 279 -1.10 -11.41 -9.07
N ARG A 280 -1.32 -11.56 -10.39
CA ARG A 280 -2.16 -12.64 -10.95
C ARG A 280 -1.59 -14.01 -10.64
N ALA A 281 -0.28 -14.19 -10.81
CA ALA A 281 0.40 -15.45 -10.46
C ALA A 281 0.28 -15.77 -8.96
N ASN A 282 0.49 -14.77 -8.10
CA ASN A 282 0.36 -14.91 -6.65
C ASN A 282 -1.08 -15.21 -6.23
N CYS A 283 -2.07 -14.52 -6.82
CA CYS A 283 -3.48 -14.76 -6.57
C CYS A 283 -3.88 -16.18 -6.97
N LEU A 284 -3.51 -16.62 -8.18
CA LEU A 284 -3.75 -17.99 -8.63
C LEU A 284 -3.12 -19.00 -7.68
N ALA A 285 -1.87 -18.79 -7.25
CA ALA A 285 -1.20 -19.68 -6.31
C ALA A 285 -1.88 -19.70 -4.93
N ALA A 286 -2.37 -18.56 -4.44
CA ALA A 286 -3.03 -18.44 -3.15
C ALA A 286 -4.45 -19.03 -3.15
N THR A 287 -5.17 -18.93 -4.27
CA THR A 287 -6.52 -19.48 -4.43
C THR A 287 -6.53 -20.89 -5.01
N TRP A 288 -5.36 -21.43 -5.37
CA TRP A 288 -5.27 -22.77 -5.95
C TRP A 288 -5.60 -23.81 -4.89
N THR A 289 -6.79 -24.40 -5.01
CA THR A 289 -7.14 -25.64 -4.34
C THR A 289 -6.65 -26.79 -5.23
N PRO A 290 -5.75 -27.66 -4.74
CA PRO A 290 -5.41 -28.88 -5.45
C PRO A 290 -6.70 -29.64 -5.79
N ALA A 291 -6.81 -30.13 -7.02
CA ALA A 291 -7.93 -30.99 -7.40
C ALA A 291 -8.00 -32.17 -6.44
N ASP A 292 -9.21 -32.55 -6.03
CA ASP A 292 -9.40 -33.71 -5.16
C ASP A 292 -8.83 -34.96 -5.85
N LEU A 293 -8.27 -35.90 -5.09
CA LEU A 293 -7.78 -37.16 -5.66
C LEU A 293 -8.90 -37.87 -6.42
N ASP A 294 -10.15 -37.77 -5.95
CA ASP A 294 -11.31 -38.31 -6.65
C ASP A 294 -11.62 -37.57 -7.95
N GLU A 295 -11.38 -36.25 -8.02
CA GLU A 295 -11.48 -35.48 -9.27
C GLU A 295 -10.35 -35.87 -10.24
N VAL A 296 -9.12 -36.01 -9.75
CA VAL A 296 -7.98 -36.44 -10.55
C VAL A 296 -8.19 -37.88 -11.06
N VAL A 297 -8.70 -38.78 -10.21
CA VAL A 297 -9.05 -40.16 -10.60
C VAL A 297 -10.22 -40.18 -11.57
N ALA A 298 -11.24 -39.33 -11.41
CA ALA A 298 -12.34 -39.20 -12.36
C ALA A 298 -11.85 -38.70 -13.73
N ILE A 299 -10.97 -37.69 -13.75
CA ILE A 299 -10.32 -37.17 -14.95
C ILE A 299 -9.48 -38.26 -15.62
N LEU A 300 -8.64 -38.98 -14.86
CA LEU A 300 -7.80 -40.07 -15.37
C LEU A 300 -8.59 -41.31 -15.79
N ALA A 301 -9.76 -41.56 -15.18
CA ALA A 301 -10.67 -42.65 -15.52
C ALA A 301 -11.59 -42.33 -16.72
N GLY A 302 -11.48 -41.12 -17.31
CA GLY A 302 -12.30 -40.70 -18.44
C GLY A 302 -13.77 -40.45 -18.08
N VAL A 303 -14.08 -40.28 -16.79
CA VAL A 303 -15.40 -39.83 -16.35
C VAL A 303 -15.44 -38.32 -16.53
N ALA A 304 -16.07 -37.87 -17.62
CA ALA A 304 -16.18 -36.47 -17.99
C ALA A 304 -16.95 -35.66 -16.92
N VAL A 305 -16.22 -35.13 -15.94
CA VAL A 305 -16.73 -34.13 -14.99
C VAL A 305 -16.48 -32.76 -15.61
N ALA A 306 -17.43 -32.24 -16.39
CA ALA A 306 -17.56 -30.86 -16.88
C ALA A 306 -16.34 -30.17 -17.58
N SER A 307 -15.15 -30.77 -17.60
CA SER A 307 -13.88 -30.21 -18.05
C SER A 307 -13.52 -30.63 -19.49
N GLU A 308 -14.38 -31.40 -20.15
CA GLU A 308 -14.20 -31.73 -21.57
C GLU A 308 -14.46 -30.48 -22.44
N PHE A 309 -15.34 -29.59 -22.01
CA PHE A 309 -15.62 -28.34 -22.73
C PHE A 309 -14.44 -27.35 -22.66
N THR A 310 -13.79 -27.18 -21.51
CA THR A 310 -12.68 -26.23 -21.35
C THR A 310 -11.42 -26.64 -22.11
N LEU A 311 -11.13 -27.94 -22.20
CA LEU A 311 -10.00 -28.44 -23.00
C LEU A 311 -10.25 -28.29 -24.50
N VAL A 312 -11.46 -28.60 -24.97
CA VAL A 312 -11.81 -28.47 -26.39
C VAL A 312 -11.96 -27.00 -26.80
N GLU A 313 -12.39 -26.13 -25.88
CA GLU A 313 -12.37 -24.67 -26.07
C GLU A 313 -10.94 -24.13 -26.22
N ALA A 314 -10.02 -24.58 -25.37
CA ALA A 314 -8.61 -24.18 -25.45
C ALA A 314 -7.97 -24.68 -26.75
N GLU A 315 -8.24 -25.93 -27.15
CA GLU A 315 -7.75 -26.51 -28.39
C GLU A 315 -8.32 -25.77 -29.63
N LEU A 316 -9.62 -25.42 -29.61
CA LEU A 316 -10.21 -24.61 -30.67
C LEU A 316 -9.56 -23.22 -30.73
N ALA A 317 -9.34 -22.57 -29.59
CA ALA A 317 -8.70 -21.25 -29.56
C ALA A 317 -7.27 -21.29 -30.15
N GLU A 318 -6.49 -22.32 -29.82
CA GLU A 318 -5.15 -22.53 -30.35
C GLU A 318 -5.17 -22.78 -31.88
N VAL A 319 -6.10 -23.62 -32.36
CA VAL A 319 -6.25 -23.87 -33.79
C VAL A 319 -6.67 -22.61 -34.54
N LEU A 320 -7.56 -21.78 -33.96
CA LEU A 320 -7.93 -20.49 -34.53
C LEU A 320 -6.74 -19.52 -34.54
N GLU A 321 -5.90 -19.52 -33.50
CA GLU A 321 -4.71 -18.65 -33.43
C GLU A 321 -3.67 -18.98 -34.50
N ALA A 322 -3.63 -20.24 -34.97
CA ALA A 322 -2.76 -20.66 -36.07
C ALA A 322 -3.12 -20.03 -37.43
N PHE A 323 -4.33 -19.48 -37.59
CA PHE A 323 -4.69 -18.71 -38.78
C PHE A 323 -4.06 -17.32 -38.70
N GLN A 324 -3.14 -17.01 -39.62
CA GLN A 324 -2.42 -15.74 -39.61
C GLN A 324 -3.35 -14.51 -39.59
N ASP A 325 -4.51 -14.59 -40.25
CA ASP A 325 -5.50 -13.51 -40.31
C ASP A 325 -6.34 -13.36 -39.03
N MET A 326 -6.36 -14.38 -38.17
CA MET A 326 -6.99 -14.28 -36.85
C MET A 326 -6.24 -13.33 -35.90
N GLY A 327 -5.06 -12.83 -36.29
CA GLY A 327 -4.43 -11.67 -35.65
C GLY A 327 -5.14 -10.34 -35.95
N SER A 328 -5.90 -10.24 -37.05
CA SER A 328 -6.63 -9.04 -37.46
C SER A 328 -8.00 -8.93 -36.77
N HIS A 329 -8.26 -7.77 -36.13
CA HIS A 329 -9.54 -7.49 -35.51
C HIS A 329 -10.70 -7.49 -36.52
N GLU A 330 -10.49 -6.86 -37.68
CA GLU A 330 -11.51 -6.76 -38.73
C GLU A 330 -11.91 -8.14 -39.26
N PHE A 331 -10.94 -9.05 -39.40
CA PHE A 331 -11.20 -10.42 -39.83
C PHE A 331 -12.01 -11.21 -38.78
N ARG A 332 -11.63 -11.14 -37.51
CA ARG A 332 -12.37 -11.78 -36.40
C ARG A 332 -13.82 -11.27 -36.32
N GLU A 333 -14.03 -9.95 -36.43
CA GLU A 333 -15.38 -9.38 -36.48
C GLU A 333 -16.18 -9.86 -37.69
N GLY A 334 -15.56 -9.97 -38.86
CA GLY A 334 -16.18 -10.53 -40.06
C GLY A 334 -16.71 -11.94 -39.83
N ILE A 335 -15.86 -12.83 -39.30
CA ILE A 335 -16.24 -14.20 -38.95
C ILE A 335 -17.42 -14.21 -37.96
N VAL A 336 -17.37 -13.40 -36.91
CA VAL A 336 -18.44 -13.31 -35.91
C VAL A 336 -19.78 -12.88 -36.54
N ARG A 337 -19.78 -11.87 -37.41
CA ARG A 337 -20.99 -11.42 -38.11
C ARG A 337 -21.55 -12.52 -39.03
N ASP A 338 -20.68 -13.25 -39.71
CA ASP A 338 -21.10 -14.35 -40.59
C ASP A 338 -21.68 -15.52 -39.79
N VAL A 339 -21.10 -15.87 -38.63
CA VAL A 339 -21.67 -16.83 -37.69
C VAL A 339 -23.07 -16.40 -37.23
N GLN A 340 -23.24 -15.14 -36.82
CA GLN A 340 -24.55 -14.61 -36.42
C GLN A 340 -25.59 -14.68 -37.54
N ARG A 341 -25.19 -14.30 -38.76
CA ARG A 341 -26.04 -14.36 -39.96
C ARG A 341 -26.48 -15.79 -40.25
N LEU A 342 -25.55 -16.76 -40.18
CA LEU A 342 -25.84 -18.17 -40.42
C LEU A 342 -26.75 -18.79 -39.35
N MET A 343 -26.68 -18.29 -38.12
CA MET A 343 -27.53 -18.74 -37.02
C MET A 343 -28.91 -18.04 -36.98
N ASN A 344 -29.17 -17.04 -37.84
CA ASN A 344 -30.34 -16.14 -37.73
C ASN A 344 -30.52 -15.56 -36.31
N SER A 345 -29.41 -15.23 -35.65
CA SER A 345 -29.41 -14.75 -34.27
C SER A 345 -29.11 -13.26 -34.22
N ASP A 346 -30.07 -12.47 -33.71
CA ASP A 346 -29.88 -11.04 -33.40
C ASP A 346 -29.08 -10.81 -32.11
N ARG A 347 -28.68 -11.89 -31.41
CA ARG A 347 -27.93 -11.80 -30.16
C ARG A 347 -26.49 -11.40 -30.47
N LEU A 348 -26.08 -10.25 -29.93
CA LEU A 348 -24.68 -9.82 -29.93
C LEU A 348 -23.84 -10.90 -29.24
N LEU A 349 -22.89 -11.50 -29.96
CA LEU A 349 -21.90 -12.36 -29.32
C LEU A 349 -21.07 -11.47 -28.39
N PRO A 350 -20.76 -11.90 -27.15
CA PRO A 350 -20.02 -11.12 -26.14
C PRO A 350 -18.52 -10.96 -26.49
N ILE A 351 -18.21 -10.87 -27.78
CA ILE A 351 -16.87 -10.82 -28.36
C ILE A 351 -16.45 -9.36 -28.57
N ALA A 352 -17.38 -8.40 -28.64
CA ALA A 352 -17.11 -7.01 -29.01
C ALA A 352 -16.20 -6.22 -28.04
N ASP A 353 -15.98 -6.69 -26.79
CA ASP A 353 -15.35 -5.87 -25.73
C ASP A 353 -13.88 -6.22 -25.40
N HIS A 354 -13.26 -7.20 -26.08
CA HIS A 354 -11.89 -7.62 -25.75
C HIS A 354 -10.84 -7.02 -26.70
N ASN A 355 -9.81 -6.35 -26.17
CA ASN A 355 -8.79 -5.68 -27.00
C ASN A 355 -7.68 -6.63 -27.52
N MET A 356 -7.61 -7.87 -27.03
CA MET A 356 -6.56 -8.83 -27.38
C MET A 356 -7.10 -9.98 -28.23
N ALA A 357 -6.38 -10.34 -29.30
CA ALA A 357 -6.76 -11.40 -30.22
C ALA A 357 -7.00 -12.74 -29.50
N HIS A 358 -6.12 -13.10 -28.56
CA HIS A 358 -6.24 -14.32 -27.76
C HIS A 358 -7.57 -14.41 -26.98
N ASP A 359 -7.97 -13.31 -26.36
CA ASP A 359 -9.21 -13.26 -25.57
C ASP A 359 -10.45 -13.32 -26.47
N HIS A 360 -10.40 -12.72 -27.67
CA HIS A 360 -11.44 -12.87 -28.70
C HIS A 360 -11.61 -14.32 -29.14
N LEU A 361 -10.50 -15.01 -29.42
CA LEU A 361 -10.54 -16.40 -29.86
C LEU A 361 -11.07 -17.33 -28.77
N ARG A 362 -10.67 -17.10 -27.52
CA ARG A 362 -11.22 -17.84 -26.37
C ARG A 362 -12.72 -17.58 -26.20
N ALA A 363 -13.20 -16.36 -26.40
CA ALA A 363 -14.63 -16.04 -26.34
C ALA A 363 -15.44 -16.71 -27.47
N ILE A 364 -14.90 -16.74 -28.70
CA ILE A 364 -15.49 -17.49 -29.83
C ILE A 364 -15.60 -18.97 -29.49
N ALA A 365 -14.53 -19.56 -28.96
CA ALA A 365 -14.49 -20.97 -28.61
C ALA A 365 -15.48 -21.31 -27.48
N GLY A 366 -15.48 -20.50 -26.41
CA GLY A 366 -16.42 -20.65 -25.30
C GLY A 366 -17.88 -20.50 -25.72
N TYR A 367 -18.18 -19.61 -26.67
CA TYR A 367 -19.54 -19.52 -27.22
C TYR A 367 -19.91 -20.76 -28.04
N ALA A 368 -19.02 -21.23 -28.91
CA ALA A 368 -19.27 -22.38 -29.78
C ALA A 368 -19.50 -23.68 -28.99
N TYR A 369 -18.76 -23.88 -27.90
CA TYR A 369 -18.88 -25.08 -27.07
C TYR A 369 -19.82 -24.92 -25.87
N GLY A 370 -20.12 -23.69 -25.46
CA GLY A 370 -21.11 -23.34 -24.44
C GLY A 370 -22.47 -22.98 -25.03
N GLU A 371 -22.89 -21.72 -24.86
CA GLU A 371 -24.26 -21.26 -25.14
C GLU A 371 -24.73 -21.46 -26.59
N GLY A 372 -23.83 -21.36 -27.57
CA GLY A 372 -24.15 -21.49 -28.99
C GLY A 372 -24.28 -22.93 -29.47
N GLY A 373 -23.67 -23.88 -28.75
CA GLY A 373 -23.81 -25.31 -28.98
C GLY A 373 -23.48 -25.80 -30.39
N PRO A 374 -24.10 -26.90 -30.85
CA PRO A 374 -23.84 -27.49 -32.18
C PRO A 374 -24.09 -26.54 -33.35
N GLU A 375 -25.08 -25.64 -33.24
CA GLU A 375 -25.42 -24.69 -34.30
C GLU A 375 -24.32 -23.63 -34.48
N ALA A 376 -23.79 -23.10 -33.38
CA ALA A 376 -22.66 -22.17 -33.44
C ALA A 376 -21.39 -22.83 -34.00
N ARG A 377 -21.13 -24.10 -33.68
CA ARG A 377 -19.97 -24.83 -34.25
C ARG A 377 -20.10 -25.00 -35.75
N LEU A 378 -21.29 -25.36 -36.23
CA LEU A 378 -21.54 -25.50 -37.66
C LEU A 378 -21.44 -24.15 -38.38
N ALA A 379 -22.01 -23.10 -37.79
CA ALA A 379 -21.94 -21.74 -38.33
C ALA A 379 -20.49 -21.23 -38.37
N LEU A 380 -19.70 -21.46 -37.32
CA LEU A 380 -18.27 -21.08 -37.25
C LEU A 380 -17.46 -21.80 -38.32
N LEU A 381 -17.64 -23.13 -38.46
CA LEU A 381 -16.96 -23.88 -39.51
C LEU A 381 -17.33 -23.34 -40.90
N THR A 382 -18.62 -23.10 -41.14
CA THR A 382 -19.12 -22.60 -42.44
C THR A 382 -18.58 -21.21 -42.76
N ALA A 383 -18.53 -20.30 -41.77
CA ALA A 383 -17.96 -18.96 -41.95
C ALA A 383 -16.46 -19.02 -42.28
N LEU A 384 -15.71 -19.89 -41.60
CA LEU A 384 -14.28 -20.10 -41.87
C LEU A 384 -14.03 -20.71 -43.24
N GLU A 385 -14.85 -21.68 -43.66
CA GLU A 385 -14.78 -22.28 -45.00
C GLU A 385 -15.10 -21.28 -46.11
N GLN A 386 -16.06 -20.38 -45.88
CA GLN A 386 -16.39 -19.31 -46.84
C GLN A 386 -15.28 -18.25 -46.93
N ALA A 387 -14.68 -17.89 -45.78
CA ALA A 387 -13.56 -16.96 -45.75
C ALA A 387 -12.28 -17.56 -46.35
N ARG A 388 -12.11 -18.89 -46.27
CA ARG A 388 -10.87 -19.60 -46.64
C ARG A 388 -11.13 -20.96 -47.30
N PRO A 389 -11.65 -20.99 -48.54
CA PRO A 389 -12.05 -22.24 -49.20
C PRO A 389 -10.91 -23.24 -49.46
N ASP A 390 -9.66 -22.78 -49.52
CA ASP A 390 -8.50 -23.58 -49.95
C ASP A 390 -7.50 -23.94 -48.84
N GLU A 391 -7.84 -23.69 -47.57
CA GLU A 391 -6.87 -23.79 -46.48
C GLU A 391 -6.83 -25.18 -45.84
N LYS A 392 -5.71 -25.90 -46.00
CA LYS A 392 -5.47 -27.20 -45.35
C LYS A 392 -5.55 -27.14 -43.81
N ALA A 393 -5.41 -25.95 -43.21
CA ALA A 393 -5.56 -25.75 -41.78
C ALA A 393 -7.02 -25.91 -41.28
N LEU A 394 -8.01 -26.04 -42.20
CA LEU A 394 -9.40 -26.32 -41.83
C LEU A 394 -9.64 -27.81 -41.50
N GLU A 395 -8.74 -28.73 -41.86
CA GLU A 395 -8.91 -30.16 -41.57
C GLU A 395 -8.96 -30.47 -40.05
N PRO A 396 -8.04 -29.95 -39.20
CA PRO A 396 -8.15 -30.04 -37.75
C PRO A 396 -9.46 -29.44 -37.20
N LEU A 397 -9.89 -28.30 -37.76
CA LEU A 397 -11.13 -27.61 -37.37
C LEU A 397 -12.37 -28.45 -37.67
N ARG A 398 -12.42 -29.12 -38.82
CA ARG A 398 -13.52 -30.05 -39.15
C ARG A 398 -13.62 -31.16 -38.13
N ALA A 399 -12.50 -31.70 -37.66
CA ALA A 399 -12.49 -32.76 -36.66
C ALA A 399 -12.97 -32.26 -35.28
N LEU A 400 -12.56 -31.06 -34.87
CA LEU A 400 -12.95 -30.45 -33.60
C LEU A 400 -14.43 -30.03 -33.59
N LEU A 401 -14.87 -29.37 -34.65
CA LEU A 401 -16.23 -28.83 -34.78
C LEU A 401 -17.25 -29.87 -35.26
N ALA A 402 -16.80 -31.05 -35.68
CA ALA A 402 -17.69 -32.15 -36.04
C ALA A 402 -18.61 -32.48 -34.86
N VAL A 403 -19.91 -32.33 -35.08
CA VAL A 403 -20.93 -32.81 -34.16
C VAL A 403 -20.83 -34.33 -34.16
N ARG A 404 -20.14 -34.91 -33.16
CA ARG A 404 -20.18 -36.35 -32.92
C ARG A 404 -21.66 -36.69 -32.71
N LYS A 405 -22.27 -37.40 -33.68
CA LYS A 405 -23.57 -38.02 -33.48
C LYS A 405 -23.42 -38.94 -32.28
N SER A 406 -23.92 -38.52 -31.14
CA SER A 406 -24.04 -39.36 -29.95
C SER A 406 -24.74 -40.64 -30.40
N ARG A 407 -24.03 -41.78 -30.32
CA ARG A 407 -24.64 -43.08 -30.52
C ARG A 407 -25.75 -43.19 -29.48
N SER A 408 -27.01 -43.09 -29.93
CA SER A 408 -28.17 -43.37 -29.10
C SER A 408 -28.09 -44.84 -28.68
N ALA A 409 -27.86 -45.07 -27.39
CA ALA A 409 -28.05 -46.36 -26.74
C ALA A 409 -29.36 -46.30 -25.96
#